data_AF-A0A6B2LG41-F1
#
_entry.id   AF-A0A6B2LG41-F1
#
_cell.length_a   1.000
_cell.length_b   1.000
_cell.length_c   1.000
_cell.angle_alpha   90.00
_cell.angle_beta   90.00
_cell.angle_gamma   90.00
#
_symmetry.space_group_name_H-M   'P 1'
#
loop_
_entity.id
_entity.type
_entity.pdbx_description
1 polymer ?
#
loop_
_entity_poly.entity_id
_entity_poly.type
_entity_poly.pdbx_seq_one_letter_code
_entity_poly.pdbx_strand_id
1 'polypeptide(L)'
;MGASPCIHERVECNDDNVCTTDLCNSKLGCMYIPDVICTPPDACHYASCDPIAGCIISEKQCTPPDECHDSYCDTSIGCVYPPIDCNDWDECTTEVCDPSKGCVYHMRTCSGDCHTYECDSYYGCVATSLHSCDDGDFCTHDQCVEGKGCVYSLLDCDDGNACTEDSCDPLKGCIHSPITCSSNICNVASCDIKVGCKLDPKDCDDGNSCTMDYCHAEKG
;
A
#
# COMPACT_ATOMS: atom_id res chain seq x y z
N MET A 1 40.55 -13.71 101.82
CA MET A 1 39.12 -13.59 101.45
C MET A 1 38.95 -12.24 100.80
N GLY A 2 38.51 -12.21 99.53
CA GLY A 2 38.20 -10.99 98.81
C GLY A 2 37.24 -11.34 97.69
N ALA A 3 35.95 -11.17 97.93
CA ALA A 3 34.90 -11.35 96.94
C ALA A 3 34.81 -10.10 96.06
N SER A 4 34.82 -10.28 94.75
CA SER A 4 34.71 -9.20 93.77
C SER A 4 33.27 -8.64 93.73
N PRO A 5 33.06 -7.30 93.66
CA PRO A 5 31.75 -6.67 93.85
C PRO A 5 30.93 -6.49 92.55
N CYS A 6 31.14 -7.31 91.53
CA CYS A 6 30.53 -7.10 90.22
C CYS A 6 29.23 -7.88 90.04
N ILE A 7 28.12 -7.15 89.81
CA ILE A 7 26.82 -7.67 89.39
C ILE A 7 26.83 -7.73 87.85
N HIS A 8 26.41 -8.85 87.27
CA HIS A 8 26.29 -9.00 85.82
C HIS A 8 24.83 -9.29 85.49
N GLU A 9 24.14 -8.35 84.86
CA GLU A 9 22.79 -8.53 84.36
C GLU A 9 22.85 -8.99 82.90
N ARG A 10 21.95 -9.89 82.51
CA ARG A 10 21.84 -10.35 81.12
C ARG A 10 21.25 -9.21 80.28
N VAL A 11 21.92 -8.86 79.18
CA VAL A 11 21.36 -7.93 78.18
C VAL A 11 20.28 -8.67 77.37
N GLU A 12 19.06 -8.15 77.38
CA GLU A 12 18.00 -8.57 76.46
C GLU A 12 18.20 -7.82 75.14
N CYS A 13 18.38 -8.58 74.06
CA CYS A 13 18.67 -8.03 72.74
C CYS A 13 17.44 -8.00 71.82
N ASN A 14 16.21 -8.17 72.33
CA ASN A 14 15.01 -8.20 71.48
C ASN A 14 14.73 -6.82 70.87
N ASP A 15 14.65 -6.70 69.54
CA ASP A 15 14.25 -5.46 68.84
C ASP A 15 12.77 -5.42 68.42
N ASP A 16 11.99 -6.41 68.85
CA ASP A 16 10.57 -6.61 68.50
C ASP A 16 10.32 -6.78 66.99
N ASN A 17 11.37 -7.01 66.20
CA ASN A 17 11.27 -7.25 64.76
C ASN A 17 11.16 -8.75 64.50
N VAL A 18 9.96 -9.17 64.09
CA VAL A 18 9.68 -10.59 63.82
C VAL A 18 10.45 -11.16 62.62
N CYS A 19 11.10 -10.30 61.83
CA CYS A 19 11.90 -10.67 60.66
C CYS A 19 13.38 -10.93 60.96
N THR A 20 13.81 -10.71 62.21
CA THR A 20 15.18 -10.92 62.65
C THR A 20 15.24 -11.95 63.78
N THR A 21 16.32 -12.73 63.78
CA THR A 21 16.74 -13.46 64.96
C THR A 21 17.74 -12.62 65.75
N ASP A 22 17.44 -12.45 67.03
CA ASP A 22 18.21 -11.60 67.95
C ASP A 22 19.21 -12.42 68.74
N LEU A 23 20.49 -12.14 68.56
CA LEU A 23 21.58 -12.84 69.25
C LEU A 23 22.41 -11.88 70.11
N CYS A 24 22.69 -12.29 71.34
CA CYS A 24 23.66 -11.61 72.19
C CYS A 24 25.06 -12.22 72.00
N ASN A 25 25.96 -11.51 71.33
CA ASN A 25 27.35 -11.92 71.15
C ASN A 25 28.25 -11.36 72.28
N SER A 26 28.98 -12.24 72.97
CA SER A 26 29.85 -11.87 74.10
C SER A 26 30.97 -10.87 73.78
N LYS A 27 31.29 -10.64 72.50
CA LYS A 27 32.35 -9.72 72.05
C LYS A 27 31.83 -8.55 71.21
N LEU A 28 30.73 -8.75 70.48
CA LEU A 28 30.18 -7.78 69.54
C LEU A 28 28.90 -7.09 70.03
N GLY A 29 28.29 -7.55 71.14
CA GLY A 29 27.02 -7.02 71.65
C GLY A 29 25.80 -7.65 70.96
N CYS A 30 24.67 -6.96 70.97
CA CYS A 30 23.44 -7.41 70.30
C CYS A 30 23.63 -7.42 68.78
N MET A 31 23.19 -8.49 68.13
CA MET A 31 23.22 -8.71 66.70
C MET A 31 21.83 -9.12 66.22
N TYR A 32 21.36 -8.50 65.14
CA TYR A 32 20.05 -8.73 64.53
C TYR A 32 20.26 -9.33 63.15
N ILE A 33 19.94 -10.62 63.01
CA ILE A 33 20.19 -11.34 61.75
C ILE A 33 18.87 -11.48 61.01
N PRO A 34 18.71 -10.85 59.82
CA PRO A 34 17.53 -11.05 59.00
C PRO A 34 17.56 -12.47 58.43
N ASP A 35 16.70 -13.34 58.96
CA ASP A 35 16.66 -14.77 58.62
C ASP A 35 15.27 -15.26 58.18
N VAL A 36 14.23 -14.44 58.33
CA VAL A 36 12.90 -14.73 57.78
C VAL A 36 12.90 -14.45 56.27
N ILE A 37 12.86 -15.54 55.50
CA ILE A 37 12.74 -15.49 54.03
C ILE A 37 11.28 -15.65 53.65
N CYS A 38 10.64 -14.56 53.26
CA CYS A 38 9.30 -14.60 52.69
C CYS A 38 9.38 -15.02 51.23
N THR A 39 8.77 -16.17 50.91
CA THR A 39 8.74 -16.72 49.55
C THR A 39 7.37 -16.44 48.94
N PRO A 40 7.29 -15.79 47.77
CA PRO A 40 6.01 -15.59 47.12
C PRO A 40 5.41 -16.94 46.68
N PRO A 41 4.09 -17.10 46.73
CA PRO A 41 3.42 -18.35 46.35
C PRO A 41 3.62 -18.73 44.88
N ASP A 42 3.81 -17.73 44.01
CA ASP A 42 3.98 -17.89 42.57
C ASP A 42 4.68 -16.65 41.97
N ALA A 43 4.88 -16.62 40.64
CA ALA A 43 5.54 -15.52 39.93
C ALA A 43 4.68 -14.22 39.84
N CYS A 44 3.43 -14.28 40.27
CA CYS A 44 2.44 -13.20 40.26
C CYS A 44 2.27 -12.51 41.61
N HIS A 45 3.11 -12.86 42.58
CA HIS A 45 3.10 -12.22 43.88
C HIS A 45 4.50 -11.75 44.27
N TYR A 46 4.54 -10.67 45.04
CA TYR A 46 5.71 -10.28 45.81
C TYR A 46 5.54 -10.75 47.25
N ALA A 47 6.65 -11.07 47.88
CA ALA A 47 6.69 -11.35 49.31
C ALA A 47 7.74 -10.45 49.96
N SER A 48 7.37 -9.77 51.03
CA SER A 48 8.30 -8.99 51.85
C SER A 48 8.03 -9.25 53.32
N CYS A 49 9.04 -9.00 54.16
CA CYS A 49 8.88 -9.15 55.60
C CYS A 49 8.60 -7.78 56.23
N ASP A 50 7.43 -7.64 56.85
CA ASP A 50 7.07 -6.51 57.67
C ASP A 50 7.57 -6.75 59.11
N PRO A 51 8.28 -5.79 59.75
CA PRO A 51 8.87 -5.99 61.07
C PRO A 51 7.88 -6.34 62.20
N ILE A 52 6.58 -6.10 62.02
CA ILE A 52 5.55 -6.37 63.03
C ILE A 52 4.62 -7.50 62.58
N ALA A 53 4.14 -7.43 61.33
CA ALA A 53 3.17 -8.37 60.79
C ALA A 53 3.80 -9.67 60.23
N GLY A 54 5.12 -9.71 60.05
CA GLY A 54 5.83 -10.83 59.43
C GLY A 54 5.68 -10.84 57.92
N CYS A 55 5.62 -12.02 57.30
CA CYS A 55 5.55 -12.11 55.84
C CYS A 55 4.24 -11.56 55.30
N ILE A 56 4.35 -10.50 54.49
CA ILE A 56 3.26 -9.92 53.73
C ILE A 56 3.39 -10.32 52.27
N ILE A 57 2.26 -10.68 51.67
CA ILE A 57 2.15 -11.04 50.25
C ILE A 57 1.35 -9.95 49.54
N SER A 58 1.83 -9.50 48.39
CA SER A 58 1.12 -8.55 47.54
C SER A 58 1.05 -9.04 46.10
N GLU A 59 -0.03 -8.70 45.42
CA GLU A 59 -0.23 -9.08 44.02
C GLU A 59 0.64 -8.22 43.10
N LYS A 60 1.27 -8.87 42.11
CA LYS A 60 2.03 -8.22 41.07
C LYS A 60 1.09 -7.59 40.06
N GLN A 61 1.17 -6.26 39.93
CA GLN A 61 0.44 -5.52 38.92
C GLN A 61 1.20 -5.59 37.59
N CYS A 62 0.64 -6.31 36.62
CA CYS A 62 1.17 -6.36 35.26
C CYS A 62 0.52 -5.25 34.46
N THR A 63 1.24 -4.14 34.28
CA THR A 63 0.81 -3.07 33.37
C THR A 63 1.41 -3.34 31.99
N PRO A 64 0.61 -3.32 30.92
CA PRO A 64 1.13 -3.51 29.58
C PRO A 64 2.09 -2.36 29.21
N PRO A 65 3.09 -2.63 28.35
CA PRO A 65 4.08 -1.63 27.95
C PRO A 65 3.49 -0.47 27.15
N ASP A 66 2.38 -0.71 26.46
CA ASP A 66 1.69 0.23 25.58
C ASP A 66 0.24 -0.24 25.33
N GLU A 67 -0.53 0.54 24.57
CA GLU A 67 -1.93 0.23 24.21
C GLU A 67 -2.06 -0.91 23.15
N CYS A 68 -0.94 -1.52 22.74
CA CYS A 68 -0.88 -2.58 21.73
C CYS A 68 -0.63 -3.96 22.31
N HIS A 69 -0.53 -4.06 23.63
CA HIS A 69 -0.39 -5.32 24.33
C HIS A 69 -1.43 -5.42 25.42
N ASP A 70 -2.05 -6.58 25.53
CA ASP A 70 -2.77 -6.92 26.74
C ASP A 70 -1.77 -7.26 27.84
N SER A 71 -2.27 -7.43 29.06
CA SER A 71 -1.45 -7.89 30.18
C SER A 71 -2.23 -8.89 31.00
N TYR A 72 -1.57 -10.00 31.33
CA TYR A 72 -2.05 -10.90 32.37
C TYR A 72 -0.85 -11.45 33.14
N CYS A 73 -1.11 -12.03 34.30
CA CYS A 73 -0.09 -12.69 35.08
C CYS A 73 -0.25 -14.20 34.99
N ASP A 74 0.77 -14.87 34.45
CA ASP A 74 0.91 -16.32 34.48
C ASP A 74 1.63 -16.73 35.77
N THR A 75 1.03 -17.60 36.57
CA THR A 75 1.57 -17.97 37.88
C THR A 75 2.93 -18.69 37.81
N SER A 76 3.29 -19.27 36.66
CA SER A 76 4.56 -19.97 36.48
C SER A 76 5.70 -19.04 36.05
N ILE A 77 5.41 -18.05 35.20
CA ILE A 77 6.45 -17.21 34.57
C ILE A 77 6.34 -15.71 34.88
N GLY A 78 5.22 -15.25 35.43
CA GLY A 78 4.97 -13.87 35.82
C GLY A 78 4.19 -13.09 34.75
N CYS A 79 4.47 -11.80 34.60
CA CYS A 79 3.72 -10.95 33.67
C CYS A 79 3.98 -11.34 32.21
N VAL A 80 2.89 -11.48 31.47
CA VAL A 80 2.89 -11.78 30.04
C VAL A 80 2.14 -10.67 29.31
N TYR A 81 2.68 -10.27 28.16
CA TYR A 81 2.18 -9.16 27.36
C TYR A 81 1.95 -9.61 25.91
N PRO A 82 0.85 -10.32 25.62
CA PRO A 82 0.56 -10.71 24.26
C PRO A 82 0.17 -9.49 23.42
N PRO A 83 0.55 -9.44 22.13
CA PRO A 83 0.11 -8.36 21.24
C PRO A 83 -1.39 -8.44 21.02
N ILE A 84 -2.03 -7.27 20.94
CA ILE A 84 -3.44 -7.13 20.56
C ILE A 84 -3.57 -7.33 19.05
N ASP A 85 -4.54 -8.16 18.67
CA ASP A 85 -4.95 -8.30 17.27
C ASP A 85 -5.94 -7.18 16.93
N CYS A 86 -5.52 -6.28 16.04
CA CYS A 86 -6.32 -5.12 15.65
C CYS A 86 -7.25 -5.39 14.46
N ASN A 87 -7.30 -6.62 13.94
CA ASN A 87 -8.16 -6.94 12.80
C ASN A 87 -9.65 -6.75 13.13
N ASP A 88 -10.33 -5.83 12.43
CA ASP A 88 -11.76 -5.56 12.59
C ASP A 88 -12.64 -6.34 11.60
N TRP A 89 -12.01 -7.18 10.77
CA TRP A 89 -12.61 -7.98 9.70
C TRP A 89 -13.26 -7.14 8.60
N ASP A 90 -12.90 -5.86 8.49
CA ASP A 90 -13.31 -4.98 7.41
C ASP A 90 -12.16 -4.84 6.39
N GLU A 91 -12.30 -5.47 5.23
CA GLU A 91 -11.32 -5.40 4.14
C GLU A 91 -11.14 -3.96 3.58
N CYS A 92 -12.04 -3.04 3.96
CA CYS A 92 -11.98 -1.62 3.65
C CYS A 92 -11.24 -0.78 4.67
N THR A 93 -10.73 -1.37 5.75
CA THR A 93 -9.79 -0.69 6.63
C THR A 93 -8.41 -1.30 6.51
N THR A 94 -7.44 -0.57 7.05
CA THR A 94 -6.09 -1.06 7.31
C THR A 94 -5.80 -0.74 8.77
N GLU A 95 -5.35 -1.75 9.48
CA GLU A 95 -5.28 -1.74 10.93
C GLU A 95 -3.81 -1.60 11.33
N VAL A 96 -3.53 -0.55 12.10
CA VAL A 96 -2.20 -0.31 12.64
C VAL A 96 -2.36 -0.10 14.13
N CYS A 97 -1.60 -0.85 14.92
CA CYS A 97 -1.54 -0.59 16.33
C CYS A 97 -0.56 0.56 16.63
N ASP A 98 -1.09 1.66 17.14
CA ASP A 98 -0.33 2.81 17.62
C ASP A 98 -0.06 2.62 19.13
N PRO A 99 1.21 2.56 19.59
CA PRO A 99 1.53 2.31 21.00
C PRO A 99 0.89 3.27 22.00
N SER A 100 0.48 4.46 21.57
CA SER A 100 -0.17 5.46 22.44
C SER A 100 -1.70 5.51 22.31
N LYS A 101 -2.27 4.88 21.28
CA LYS A 101 -3.71 4.97 20.99
C LYS A 101 -4.42 3.62 20.84
N GLY A 102 -3.66 2.53 20.76
CA GLY A 102 -4.15 1.20 20.45
C GLY A 102 -4.45 1.05 18.97
N CYS A 103 -5.46 0.25 18.64
CA CYS A 103 -5.83 -0.01 17.25
C CYS A 103 -6.36 1.24 16.55
N VAL A 104 -5.69 1.63 15.46
CA VAL A 104 -6.07 2.74 14.59
C VAL A 104 -6.41 2.17 13.21
N TYR A 105 -7.58 2.57 12.71
CA TYR A 105 -8.13 2.09 11.45
C TYR A 105 -8.08 3.19 10.40
N HIS A 106 -7.45 2.90 9.26
CA HIS A 106 -7.39 3.82 8.13
C HIS A 106 -8.20 3.25 6.97
N MET A 107 -9.08 4.09 6.41
CA MET A 107 -9.89 3.71 5.25
C MET A 107 -8.98 3.38 4.06
N ARG A 108 -9.15 2.18 3.51
CA ARG A 108 -8.50 1.73 2.28
C ARG A 108 -9.02 2.58 1.12
N THR A 109 -8.10 3.12 0.33
CA THR A 109 -8.43 3.78 -0.92
C THR A 109 -8.40 2.76 -2.04
N CYS A 110 -9.53 2.58 -2.73
CA CYS A 110 -9.61 1.71 -3.90
C CYS A 110 -9.43 2.53 -5.16
N SER A 111 -8.40 2.19 -5.94
CA SER A 111 -8.12 2.81 -7.23
C SER A 111 -7.50 1.78 -8.16
N GLY A 112 -7.80 1.87 -9.44
CA GLY A 112 -7.10 1.13 -10.48
C GLY A 112 -7.21 1.85 -11.81
N ASP A 113 -6.55 1.27 -12.80
CA ASP A 113 -6.24 1.95 -14.05
C ASP A 113 -7.43 1.94 -15.03
N CYS A 114 -8.18 0.83 -15.07
CA CYS A 114 -9.21 0.58 -16.08
C CYS A 114 -10.63 0.47 -15.54
N HIS A 115 -10.76 0.47 -14.23
CA HIS A 115 -12.03 0.39 -13.57
C HIS A 115 -12.12 1.46 -12.49
N THR A 116 -13.32 1.92 -12.23
CA THR A 116 -13.59 2.52 -10.92
C THR A 116 -13.78 1.38 -9.92
N TYR A 117 -13.33 1.61 -8.69
CA TYR A 117 -13.42 0.62 -7.62
C TYR A 117 -14.20 1.21 -6.47
N GLU A 118 -15.11 0.41 -5.93
CA GLU A 118 -15.73 0.67 -4.65
C GLU A 118 -15.21 -0.35 -3.65
N CYS A 119 -15.23 0.01 -2.37
CA CYS A 119 -14.81 -0.90 -1.33
C CYS A 119 -16.03 -1.62 -0.75
N ASP A 120 -15.98 -2.95 -0.77
CA ASP A 120 -16.90 -3.85 -0.09
C ASP A 120 -16.22 -4.39 1.17
N SER A 121 -16.92 -4.35 2.30
CA SER A 121 -16.33 -4.68 3.61
C SER A 121 -15.89 -6.15 3.74
N TYR A 122 -16.36 -7.03 2.85
CA TYR A 122 -16.02 -8.46 2.87
C TYR A 122 -15.10 -8.86 1.71
N TYR A 123 -15.27 -8.24 0.54
CA TYR A 123 -14.49 -8.57 -0.67
C TYR A 123 -13.35 -7.57 -0.96
N GLY A 124 -13.25 -6.48 -0.19
CA GLY A 124 -12.28 -5.41 -0.40
C GLY A 124 -12.60 -4.58 -1.65
N CYS A 125 -11.56 -4.18 -2.39
CA CYS A 125 -11.74 -3.35 -3.58
C CYS A 125 -12.36 -4.15 -4.73
N VAL A 126 -13.61 -3.83 -5.07
CA VAL A 126 -14.37 -4.44 -6.15
C VAL A 126 -14.53 -3.45 -7.31
N ALA A 127 -14.24 -3.92 -8.52
CA ALA A 127 -14.44 -3.12 -9.74
C ALA A 127 -15.94 -2.94 -10.01
N THR A 128 -16.39 -1.71 -10.22
CA THR A 128 -17.82 -1.40 -10.41
C THR A 128 -18.15 -0.96 -11.83
N SER A 129 -17.31 -0.11 -12.44
CA SER A 129 -17.50 0.33 -13.82
C SER A 129 -16.19 0.39 -14.58
N LEU A 130 -16.25 0.29 -15.91
CA LEU A 130 -15.09 0.56 -16.77
C LEU A 130 -14.81 2.06 -16.72
N HIS A 131 -13.58 2.44 -16.40
CA HIS A 131 -13.11 3.81 -16.57
C HIS A 131 -13.09 4.12 -18.06
N SER A 132 -13.87 5.12 -18.50
CA SER A 132 -13.89 5.52 -19.90
C SER A 132 -12.56 6.18 -20.23
N CYS A 133 -11.80 5.56 -21.13
CA CYS A 133 -10.57 6.14 -21.64
C CYS A 133 -10.78 7.12 -22.80
N ASP A 134 -12.01 7.34 -23.24
CA ASP A 134 -12.35 8.28 -24.32
C ASP A 134 -11.70 9.66 -24.11
N ASP A 135 -10.74 10.02 -24.97
CA ASP A 135 -10.09 11.35 -24.96
C ASP A 135 -10.81 12.40 -25.82
N GLY A 136 -11.89 11.98 -26.50
CA GLY A 136 -12.67 12.82 -27.39
C GLY A 136 -12.02 13.09 -28.74
N ASP A 137 -10.88 12.44 -29.08
CA ASP A 137 -10.26 12.50 -30.39
C ASP A 137 -10.77 11.35 -31.27
N PHE A 138 -11.53 11.68 -32.31
CA PHE A 138 -12.04 10.68 -33.27
C PHE A 138 -10.92 10.04 -34.12
N CYS A 139 -9.70 10.56 -34.01
CA CYS A 139 -8.50 10.07 -34.67
C CYS A 139 -7.66 9.14 -33.83
N THR A 140 -8.17 8.71 -32.67
CA THR A 140 -7.51 7.70 -31.84
C THR A 140 -8.41 6.49 -31.63
N HIS A 141 -7.75 5.36 -31.39
CA HIS A 141 -8.37 4.19 -30.82
C HIS A 141 -8.01 4.13 -29.34
N ASP A 142 -9.03 4.28 -28.51
CA ASP A 142 -8.87 4.45 -27.08
C ASP A 142 -9.14 3.12 -26.39
N GLN A 143 -8.14 2.65 -25.65
CA GLN A 143 -8.23 1.39 -24.93
C GLN A 143 -7.65 1.58 -23.54
N CYS A 144 -8.31 0.97 -22.55
CA CYS A 144 -7.67 0.80 -21.27
C CYS A 144 -6.86 -0.48 -21.24
N VAL A 145 -5.59 -0.36 -20.87
CA VAL A 145 -4.67 -1.49 -20.72
C VAL A 145 -4.29 -1.62 -19.26
N GLU A 146 -4.64 -2.76 -18.65
CA GLU A 146 -4.31 -3.08 -17.27
C GLU A 146 -2.81 -2.86 -16.96
N GLY A 147 -2.51 -2.10 -15.92
CA GLY A 147 -1.16 -1.72 -15.50
C GLY A 147 -0.50 -0.61 -16.34
N LYS A 148 -1.19 -0.09 -17.36
CA LYS A 148 -0.74 1.08 -18.15
C LYS A 148 -1.74 2.24 -18.13
N GLY A 149 -3.01 1.98 -17.81
CA GLY A 149 -4.08 2.97 -17.92
C GLY A 149 -4.53 3.16 -19.35
N CYS A 150 -5.04 4.36 -19.63
CA CYS A 150 -5.53 4.71 -20.95
C CYS A 150 -4.38 4.81 -21.95
N VAL A 151 -4.53 4.08 -23.06
CA VAL A 151 -3.62 4.05 -24.19
C VAL A 151 -4.38 4.49 -25.43
N TYR A 152 -3.78 5.44 -26.14
CA TYR A 152 -4.32 6.08 -27.32
C TYR A 152 -3.42 5.74 -28.50
N SER A 153 -3.96 5.06 -29.50
CA SER A 153 -3.23 4.78 -30.75
C SER A 153 -3.87 5.53 -31.90
N LEU A 154 -3.06 6.16 -32.75
CA LEU A 154 -3.54 6.86 -33.93
C LEU A 154 -4.37 5.91 -34.82
N LEU A 155 -5.53 6.39 -35.24
CA LEU A 155 -6.38 5.73 -36.22
C LEU A 155 -5.72 5.85 -37.60
N ASP A 156 -5.63 4.73 -38.30
CA ASP A 156 -5.24 4.70 -39.70
C ASP A 156 -6.44 5.03 -40.57
N CYS A 157 -6.36 6.15 -41.30
CA CYS A 157 -7.40 6.63 -42.19
C CYS A 157 -7.11 6.31 -43.67
N ASP A 158 -6.13 5.47 -43.98
CA ASP A 158 -5.92 5.01 -45.36
C ASP A 158 -7.13 4.19 -45.84
N ASP A 159 -7.87 4.69 -46.83
CA ASP A 159 -9.01 3.96 -47.45
C ASP A 159 -8.58 3.01 -48.58
N GLY A 160 -7.27 2.94 -48.85
CA GLY A 160 -6.67 2.15 -49.92
C GLY A 160 -6.90 2.72 -51.32
N ASN A 161 -7.44 3.94 -51.44
CA ASN A 161 -7.68 4.60 -52.71
C ASN A 161 -6.60 5.65 -52.99
N ALA A 162 -5.71 5.36 -53.94
CA ALA A 162 -4.65 6.30 -54.33
C ALA A 162 -5.17 7.60 -54.98
N CYS A 163 -6.49 7.73 -55.15
CA CYS A 163 -7.18 8.93 -55.64
C CYS A 163 -7.77 9.81 -54.55
N THR A 164 -7.51 9.49 -53.28
CA THR A 164 -7.90 10.31 -52.14
C THR A 164 -6.66 10.77 -51.39
N GLU A 165 -6.77 11.97 -50.80
CA GLU A 165 -5.89 12.43 -49.75
C GLU A 165 -6.60 12.16 -48.43
N ASP A 166 -6.03 11.25 -47.66
CA ASP A 166 -6.58 10.81 -46.39
C ASP A 166 -6.02 11.66 -45.26
N SER A 167 -6.93 12.12 -44.40
CA SER A 167 -6.61 12.91 -43.22
C SER A 167 -7.55 12.51 -42.11
N CYS A 168 -7.17 12.85 -40.87
CA CYS A 168 -8.05 12.66 -39.74
C CYS A 168 -8.35 14.00 -39.06
N ASP A 169 -9.63 14.30 -38.91
CA ASP A 169 -10.13 15.47 -38.18
C ASP A 169 -10.56 15.04 -36.78
N PRO A 170 -9.98 15.61 -35.71
CA PRO A 170 -10.24 15.16 -34.34
C PRO A 170 -11.71 15.18 -33.89
N LEU A 171 -12.59 15.89 -34.60
CA LEU A 171 -14.02 15.97 -34.29
C LEU A 171 -14.90 15.18 -35.24
N LYS A 172 -14.37 14.75 -36.40
CA LYS A 172 -15.15 14.09 -37.46
C LYS A 172 -14.62 12.70 -37.82
N GLY A 173 -13.42 12.35 -37.38
CA GLY A 173 -12.72 11.12 -37.75
C GLY A 173 -12.08 11.22 -39.13
N CYS A 174 -11.97 10.07 -39.81
CA CYS A 174 -11.33 9.98 -41.12
C CYS A 174 -12.07 10.79 -42.19
N ILE A 175 -11.30 11.58 -42.93
CA ILE A 175 -11.75 12.37 -44.08
C ILE A 175 -10.90 11.96 -45.28
N HIS A 176 -11.57 11.45 -46.32
CA HIS A 176 -10.96 11.04 -47.58
C HIS A 176 -11.35 12.05 -48.67
N SER A 177 -10.44 12.95 -49.02
CA SER A 177 -10.71 14.03 -49.98
C SER A 177 -10.23 13.65 -51.38
N PRO A 178 -11.09 13.65 -52.42
CA PRO A 178 -10.65 13.31 -53.77
C PRO A 178 -9.51 14.22 -54.26
N ILE A 179 -8.43 13.63 -54.76
CA ILE A 179 -7.35 14.39 -55.41
C ILE A 179 -7.73 14.77 -56.83
N THR A 180 -7.20 15.90 -57.31
CA THR A 180 -7.42 16.34 -58.69
C THR A 180 -6.22 16.00 -59.57
N CYS A 181 -6.40 15.09 -60.52
CA CYS A 181 -5.39 14.80 -61.52
C CYS A 181 -5.42 15.84 -62.64
N SER A 182 -4.29 16.50 -62.88
CA SER A 182 -4.20 17.58 -63.87
C SER A 182 -3.92 17.03 -65.26
N SER A 183 -4.86 17.22 -66.18
CA SER A 183 -4.66 16.94 -67.61
C SER A 183 -3.72 17.98 -68.22
N ASN A 184 -3.08 17.62 -69.33
CA ASN A 184 -2.34 18.58 -70.15
C ASN A 184 -2.77 18.47 -71.61
N ILE A 185 -2.13 19.23 -72.49
CA ILE A 185 -2.53 19.33 -73.90
C ILE A 185 -2.42 17.99 -74.65
N CYS A 186 -1.54 17.11 -74.20
CA CYS A 186 -1.24 15.83 -74.82
C CYS A 186 -1.76 14.61 -74.09
N ASN A 187 -2.16 14.76 -72.83
CA ASN A 187 -2.59 13.65 -72.00
C ASN A 187 -3.88 14.01 -71.27
N VAL A 188 -4.80 13.05 -71.23
CA VAL A 188 -5.97 13.10 -70.35
C VAL A 188 -5.55 12.47 -69.02
N ALA A 189 -5.70 13.22 -67.94
CA ALA A 189 -5.47 12.69 -66.62
C ALA A 189 -6.71 11.94 -66.13
N SER A 190 -6.51 10.68 -65.76
CA SER A 190 -7.49 9.83 -65.09
C SER A 190 -6.94 9.44 -63.72
N CYS A 191 -7.82 9.08 -62.79
CA CYS A 191 -7.36 8.58 -61.50
C CYS A 191 -7.68 7.09 -61.38
N ASP A 192 -6.65 6.30 -61.10
CA ASP A 192 -6.76 4.87 -60.87
C ASP A 192 -6.64 4.57 -59.38
N ILE A 193 -7.62 3.86 -58.85
CA ILE A 193 -7.73 3.60 -57.41
C ILE A 193 -6.51 2.91 -56.78
N LYS A 194 -5.65 2.22 -57.55
CA LYS A 194 -4.46 1.52 -57.01
C LYS A 194 -3.17 2.27 -57.23
N VAL A 195 -3.10 3.12 -58.25
CA VAL A 195 -1.85 3.74 -58.71
C VAL A 195 -1.86 5.26 -58.51
N GLY A 196 -3.04 5.87 -58.41
CA GLY A 196 -3.24 7.31 -58.33
C GLY A 196 -3.37 7.93 -59.71
N CYS A 197 -2.90 9.17 -59.86
CA CYS A 197 -3.03 9.90 -61.12
C CYS A 197 -2.27 9.21 -62.26
N LYS A 198 -3.02 8.77 -63.27
CA LYS A 198 -2.51 8.27 -64.55
C LYS A 198 -2.71 9.31 -65.63
N LEU A 199 -1.75 9.38 -66.56
CA LEU A 199 -1.81 10.23 -67.73
C LEU A 199 -1.93 9.33 -68.96
N ASP A 200 -3.11 9.30 -69.55
CA ASP A 200 -3.35 8.56 -70.78
C ASP A 200 -3.09 9.49 -71.99
N PRO A 201 -2.24 9.07 -72.95
CA PRO A 201 -2.02 9.85 -74.16
C PRO A 201 -3.33 10.13 -74.86
N LYS A 202 -3.55 11.38 -75.24
CA LYS A 202 -4.71 11.78 -76.02
C LYS A 202 -4.59 11.15 -77.41
N ASP A 203 -5.66 10.51 -77.86
CA ASP A 203 -5.72 9.99 -79.22
C ASP A 203 -5.74 11.17 -80.21
N CYS A 204 -4.70 11.22 -81.05
CA CYS A 204 -4.52 12.24 -82.07
C CYS A 204 -4.70 11.68 -83.49
N ASP A 205 -5.12 10.41 -83.63
CA ASP A 205 -5.34 9.77 -84.93
C ASP A 205 -6.42 10.53 -85.72
N ASP A 206 -6.01 11.15 -86.83
CA ASP A 206 -6.91 11.86 -87.73
C ASP A 206 -7.54 10.94 -88.79
N GLY A 207 -7.25 9.63 -88.70
CA GLY A 207 -7.72 8.60 -89.62
C GLY A 207 -7.03 8.63 -90.98
N ASN A 208 -5.97 9.44 -91.16
CA ASN A 208 -5.25 9.57 -92.42
C ASN A 208 -3.97 8.74 -92.41
N SER A 209 -3.91 7.76 -93.29
CA SER A 209 -2.79 6.81 -93.39
C SER A 209 -1.47 7.42 -93.89
N CYS A 210 -1.50 8.68 -94.34
CA CYS A 210 -0.33 9.41 -94.87
C CYS A 210 0.24 10.43 -93.88
N THR A 211 -0.32 10.54 -92.67
CA THR A 211 0.15 11.43 -91.60
C THR A 211 0.71 10.60 -90.44
N MET A 212 1.65 11.22 -89.72
CA MET A 212 2.15 10.68 -88.45
C MET A 212 1.61 11.58 -87.36
N ASP A 213 0.73 11.03 -86.53
CA ASP A 213 0.04 11.80 -85.51
C ASP A 213 0.80 11.69 -84.18
N TYR A 214 1.27 12.83 -83.71
CA TYR A 214 1.94 12.94 -82.42
C TYR A 214 1.58 14.27 -81.79
N CYS A 215 1.31 14.25 -80.49
CA CYS A 215 0.91 15.44 -79.79
C CYS A 215 2.09 16.40 -79.60
N HIS A 216 1.91 17.65 -80.00
CA HIS A 216 2.87 18.73 -79.81
C HIS A 216 2.50 19.57 -78.59
N ALA A 217 3.36 19.60 -77.58
CA ALA A 217 3.13 20.37 -76.35
C ALA A 217 3.02 21.89 -76.57
N GLU A 218 3.44 22.42 -77.73
CA GLU A 218 3.50 23.86 -78.04
C GLU A 218 2.42 24.34 -79.02
N LYS A 219 1.58 23.45 -79.56
CA LYS A 219 0.50 23.81 -80.48
C LYS A 219 -0.76 23.07 -80.07
N GLY A 220 -1.65 23.80 -79.40
CA GLY A 220 -2.98 23.31 -79.04
C GLY A 220 -3.88 23.03 -80.22
#